data_AF-A0A0F3PHM7-F1
#
_entry.id   AF-A0A0F3PHM7-F1
#
_cell.length_a   1.000
_cell.length_b   1.000
_cell.length_c   1.000
_cell.angle_alpha   90.00
_cell.angle_beta   90.00
_cell.angle_gamma   90.00
#
_symmetry.space_group_name_H-M   'P 1'
#
loop_
_entity.id
_entity.type
_entity.pdbx_description
1 polymer ?
#
loop_
_entity_poly.entity_id
_entity_poly.type
_entity_poly.pdbx_seq_one_letter_code
_entity_poly.pdbx_strand_id
1 'polypeptide(L)'
;MTEVESLHKTRSTKNHSLESQIFHNEEKALPVYTVLVLLYKELSKLRSIIKNISLINYPKDKLGVKIIIEDDDYLMIKEIVLYNLPSYFHVISVPKSLPRTKPKALNYALEYSRGEYLVVYDAEDKPEQLLKALAMLKNLPLEYACCL
;
A
#
# COMPACT_ATOMS: atom_id res chain seq x y z
N MET A 1 -47.21 29.00 -16.14
CA MET A 1 -46.13 28.27 -16.83
C MET A 1 -45.61 29.25 -17.87
N THR A 2 -44.39 29.82 -17.81
CA THR A 2 -43.10 29.18 -17.55
C THR A 2 -42.08 30.28 -17.27
N GLU A 3 -41.34 30.24 -16.15
CA GLU A 3 -40.10 31.04 -15.96
C GLU A 3 -39.32 30.57 -14.72
N VAL A 4 -38.72 29.36 -14.74
CA VAL A 4 -37.78 28.93 -13.67
C VAL A 4 -36.63 28.02 -14.16
N GLU A 5 -36.22 28.06 -15.43
CA GLU A 5 -35.22 27.10 -15.96
C GLU A 5 -33.80 27.64 -16.22
N SER A 6 -33.39 28.81 -15.70
CA SER A 6 -32.03 29.32 -15.97
C SER A 6 -30.99 29.19 -14.84
N LEU A 7 -31.32 28.62 -13.68
CA LEU A 7 -30.41 28.61 -12.50
C LEU A 7 -29.63 27.30 -12.27
N HIS A 8 -29.90 26.23 -13.01
CA HIS A 8 -29.29 24.91 -12.73
C HIS A 8 -28.03 24.55 -13.52
N LYS A 9 -27.63 25.32 -14.54
CA LYS A 9 -26.50 24.93 -15.42
C LYS A 9 -25.12 25.43 -14.96
N THR A 10 -25.04 26.29 -13.95
CA THR A 10 -23.78 26.95 -13.54
C THR A 10 -23.17 26.38 -12.23
N ARG A 11 -23.88 25.50 -11.51
CA ARG A 11 -23.39 24.92 -10.24
C ARG A 11 -22.56 23.64 -10.39
N SER A 12 -22.68 22.93 -11.51
CA SER A 12 -22.09 21.58 -11.67
C SER A 12 -20.59 21.60 -12.00
N THR A 13 -20.09 22.60 -12.75
CA THR A 13 -18.68 22.66 -13.17
C THR A 13 -17.74 23.22 -12.09
N LYS A 14 -18.22 24.08 -11.19
CA LYS A 14 -17.39 24.63 -10.10
C LYS A 14 -17.08 23.62 -8.99
N ASN A 15 -18.04 22.77 -8.62
CA ASN A 15 -17.86 21.79 -7.54
C ASN A 15 -16.83 20.72 -7.90
N HIS A 16 -16.82 20.24 -9.15
CA HIS A 16 -15.84 19.23 -9.58
C HIS A 16 -14.39 19.74 -9.55
N SER A 17 -14.16 21.03 -9.86
CA SER A 17 -12.83 21.65 -9.81
C SER A 17 -12.31 21.93 -8.39
N LEU A 18 -13.22 22.15 -7.43
CA LEU A 18 -12.86 22.36 -6.02
C LEU A 18 -12.65 21.03 -5.30
N GLU A 19 -13.49 20.02 -5.53
CA GLU A 19 -13.33 18.68 -4.95
C GLU A 19 -12.03 18.01 -5.41
N SER A 20 -11.69 18.13 -6.69
CA SER A 20 -10.42 17.63 -7.23
C SER A 20 -9.21 18.38 -6.66
N GLN A 21 -9.30 19.70 -6.44
CA GLN A 21 -8.24 20.48 -5.79
C GLN A 21 -8.07 20.13 -4.31
N ILE A 22 -9.16 19.86 -3.58
CA ILE A 22 -9.13 19.45 -2.17
C ILE A 22 -8.49 18.06 -2.03
N PHE A 23 -8.93 17.08 -2.82
CA PHE A 23 -8.32 15.73 -2.84
C PHE A 23 -6.84 15.78 -3.21
N HIS A 24 -6.46 16.62 -4.19
CA HIS A 24 -5.07 16.76 -4.59
C HIS A 24 -4.18 17.43 -3.51
N ASN A 25 -4.75 18.29 -2.67
CA ASN A 25 -4.04 18.89 -1.55
C ASN A 25 -3.90 17.92 -0.37
N GLU A 26 -4.88 17.05 -0.15
CA GLU A 26 -4.81 15.95 0.82
C GLU A 26 -3.79 14.87 0.39
N GLU A 27 -3.71 14.54 -0.91
CA GLU A 27 -2.68 13.63 -1.44
C GLU A 27 -1.26 14.14 -1.15
N LYS A 28 -1.01 15.45 -1.24
CA LYS A 28 0.28 16.04 -0.87
C LYS A 28 0.58 15.93 0.62
N ALA A 29 -0.44 15.87 1.48
CA ALA A 29 -0.29 15.68 2.92
C ALA A 29 -0.22 14.20 3.37
N LEU A 30 -0.41 13.24 2.46
CA LEU A 30 -0.28 11.82 2.80
C LEU A 30 1.20 11.49 3.14
N PRO A 31 1.46 10.71 4.21
CA PRO A 31 2.81 10.31 4.60
C PRO A 31 3.39 9.27 3.63
N VAL A 32 4.68 8.96 3.74
CA VAL A 32 5.24 7.78 3.05
C VAL A 32 4.81 6.53 3.81
N TYR A 33 4.28 5.53 3.10
CA TYR A 33 3.76 4.29 3.68
C TYR A 33 4.59 3.10 3.18
N THR A 34 5.13 2.28 4.08
CA THR A 34 5.77 1.01 3.73
C THR A 34 4.79 -0.15 3.84
N VAL A 35 4.67 -0.96 2.78
CA VAL A 35 3.85 -2.17 2.75
C VAL A 35 4.78 -3.38 2.76
N LEU A 36 4.76 -4.16 3.84
CA LEU A 36 5.49 -5.43 3.93
C LEU A 36 4.58 -6.57 3.52
N VAL A 37 5.01 -7.34 2.52
CA VAL A 37 4.28 -8.53 2.08
C VAL A 37 5.21 -9.73 2.20
N LEU A 38 4.86 -10.69 3.04
CA LEU A 38 5.65 -11.90 3.21
C LEU A 38 5.11 -13.01 2.31
N LEU A 39 5.97 -13.62 1.50
CA LEU A 39 5.62 -14.76 0.66
C LEU A 39 6.52 -15.94 0.98
N TYR A 40 5.94 -17.02 1.51
CA TYR A 40 6.66 -18.23 1.83
C TYR A 40 6.02 -19.44 1.16
N LYS A 41 6.63 -19.94 0.07
CA LYS A 41 6.11 -21.06 -0.72
C LYS A 41 4.67 -20.85 -1.25
N GLU A 42 4.29 -19.59 -1.46
CA GLU A 42 2.95 -19.16 -1.89
C GLU A 42 2.96 -18.49 -3.27
N LEU A 43 3.58 -19.16 -4.26
CA LEU A 43 3.69 -18.65 -5.64
C LEU A 43 2.35 -18.22 -6.24
N SER A 44 1.29 -18.97 -5.96
CA SER A 44 -0.05 -18.67 -6.46
C SER A 44 -0.59 -17.31 -6.00
N LYS A 45 -0.08 -16.78 -4.88
CA LYS A 45 -0.51 -15.49 -4.33
C LYS A 45 0.19 -14.29 -4.97
N LEU A 46 1.37 -14.47 -5.57
CA LEU A 46 2.20 -13.37 -6.09
C LEU A 46 1.41 -12.44 -7.04
N ARG A 47 0.74 -13.03 -8.04
CA ARG A 47 -0.06 -12.27 -9.01
C ARG A 47 -1.19 -11.49 -8.35
N SER A 48 -1.87 -12.11 -7.38
CA SER A 48 -2.96 -11.46 -6.65
C SER A 48 -2.46 -10.29 -5.82
N ILE A 49 -1.34 -10.45 -5.13
CA ILE A 49 -0.71 -9.39 -4.32
C ILE A 49 -0.33 -8.20 -5.19
N ILE A 50 0.39 -8.44 -6.30
CA ILE A 50 0.80 -7.35 -7.20
C ILE A 50 -0.41 -6.60 -7.72
N LYS A 51 -1.48 -7.32 -8.12
CA LYS A 51 -2.73 -6.72 -8.56
C LYS A 51 -3.41 -5.91 -7.45
N ASN A 52 -3.60 -6.50 -6.27
CA ASN A 52 -4.33 -5.89 -5.15
C ASN A 52 -3.61 -4.62 -4.65
N ILE A 53 -2.29 -4.66 -4.52
CA ILE A 53 -1.48 -3.50 -4.13
C ILE A 53 -1.50 -2.41 -5.20
N SER A 54 -1.52 -2.78 -6.48
CA SER A 54 -1.66 -1.80 -7.57
C SER A 54 -3.00 -1.07 -7.52
N LEU A 55 -4.06 -1.71 -7.00
CA LEU A 55 -5.38 -1.12 -6.81
C LEU A 55 -5.51 -0.26 -5.53
N ILE A 56 -4.51 -0.23 -4.65
CA ILE A 56 -4.52 0.65 -3.48
C ILE A 56 -4.61 2.11 -3.95
N ASN A 57 -5.64 2.82 -3.47
CA ASN A 57 -5.84 4.23 -3.71
C ASN A 57 -4.90 5.06 -2.82
N TYR A 58 -3.63 5.14 -3.21
CA TYR A 58 -2.58 5.90 -2.54
C TYR A 58 -1.57 6.38 -3.60
N PRO A 59 -0.99 7.60 -3.47
CA PRO A 59 0.05 8.06 -4.39
C PRO A 59 1.21 7.05 -4.46
N LYS A 60 1.53 6.57 -5.67
CA LYS A 60 2.49 5.45 -5.85
C LYS A 60 3.92 5.84 -5.52
N ASP A 61 4.25 7.12 -5.64
CA ASP A 61 5.51 7.74 -5.20
C ASP A 61 5.65 7.81 -3.68
N LYS A 62 4.55 7.71 -2.94
CA LYS A 62 4.52 7.66 -1.47
C LYS A 62 4.28 6.26 -0.90
N LEU A 63 4.16 5.26 -1.77
CA LEU A 63 4.00 3.87 -1.37
C LEU A 63 5.32 3.15 -1.60
N GLY A 64 5.84 2.46 -0.58
CA GLY A 64 7.03 1.62 -0.70
C GLY A 64 6.68 0.17 -0.39
N VAL A 65 6.60 -0.68 -1.41
CA VAL A 65 6.20 -2.08 -1.23
C VAL A 65 7.44 -2.95 -1.15
N LYS A 66 7.52 -3.78 -0.10
CA LYS A 66 8.59 -4.75 0.12
C LYS A 66 8.01 -6.16 0.04
N ILE A 67 8.29 -6.87 -1.05
CA ILE A 67 8.00 -8.30 -1.19
C ILE A 67 9.14 -9.06 -0.53
N ILE A 68 8.85 -9.79 0.54
CA ILE A 68 9.84 -10.46 1.37
C ILE A 68 9.76 -11.96 1.09
N ILE A 69 10.88 -12.54 0.69
CA ILE A 69 11.04 -13.96 0.34
C ILE A 69 12.30 -14.51 1.00
N GLU A 70 12.42 -15.83 1.15
CA GLU A 70 13.68 -16.46 1.56
C GLU A 70 14.64 -16.55 0.36
N ASP A 71 15.94 -16.41 0.61
CA ASP A 71 17.00 -16.47 -0.41
C ASP A 71 17.13 -17.83 -1.11
N ASP A 72 16.64 -18.90 -0.48
CA ASP A 72 16.62 -20.24 -1.05
C ASP A 72 15.27 -20.65 -1.67
N ASP A 73 14.30 -19.73 -1.77
CA ASP A 73 13.08 -19.92 -2.56
C ASP A 73 13.33 -19.59 -4.05
N TYR A 74 14.14 -20.42 -4.70
CA TYR A 74 14.55 -20.21 -6.09
C TYR A 74 13.37 -20.18 -7.07
N LEU A 75 12.28 -20.87 -6.77
CA LEU A 75 11.09 -20.87 -7.62
C LEU A 75 10.40 -19.51 -7.54
N MET A 76 10.26 -18.95 -6.35
CA MET A 76 9.72 -17.61 -6.13
C MET A 76 10.60 -16.53 -6.75
N ILE A 77 11.92 -16.62 -6.59
CA ILE A 77 12.87 -15.68 -7.21
C ILE A 77 12.73 -15.67 -8.72
N LYS A 78 12.71 -16.86 -9.35
CA LYS A 78 12.53 -16.98 -10.81
C LYS A 78 11.21 -16.37 -11.27
N GLU A 79 10.12 -16.67 -10.56
CA GLU A 79 8.80 -16.18 -10.89
C GLU A 79 8.74 -14.65 -10.80
N ILE A 80 9.25 -14.05 -9.71
CA ILE A 80 9.26 -12.59 -9.53
C ILE A 80 10.02 -11.87 -10.64
N VAL A 81 11.15 -12.40 -11.11
CA VAL A 81 11.96 -11.78 -12.18
C VAL A 81 11.20 -11.69 -13.50
N LEU A 82 10.19 -12.53 -13.72
CA LEU A 82 9.33 -12.47 -14.90
C LEU A 82 8.29 -11.34 -14.82
N TYR A 83 8.05 -10.77 -13.63
CA TYR A 83 7.17 -9.62 -13.47
C TYR A 83 7.93 -8.31 -13.72
N ASN A 84 7.39 -7.47 -14.59
CA ASN A 84 7.83 -6.08 -14.71
C ASN A 84 7.25 -5.26 -13.53
N LEU A 85 7.88 -5.40 -12.36
CA LEU A 85 7.43 -4.74 -11.14
C LEU A 85 7.58 -3.21 -11.26
N PRO A 86 6.56 -2.43 -10.88
CA PRO A 86 6.69 -0.98 -10.79
C PRO A 86 7.82 -0.56 -9.84
N SER A 87 8.39 0.63 -10.05
CA SER A 87 9.57 1.13 -9.30
C SER A 87 9.36 1.24 -7.79
N TYR A 88 8.10 1.28 -7.34
CA TYR A 88 7.74 1.34 -5.92
C TYR A 88 7.68 -0.03 -5.23
N PHE A 89 7.87 -1.12 -5.99
CA PHE A 89 8.07 -2.46 -5.45
C PHE A 89 9.56 -2.79 -5.35
N HIS A 90 9.95 -3.41 -4.23
CA HIS A 90 11.28 -3.93 -4.01
C HIS A 90 11.20 -5.33 -3.41
N VAL A 91 12.11 -6.20 -3.82
CA VAL A 91 12.22 -7.56 -3.29
C VAL A 91 13.29 -7.56 -2.20
N ILE A 92 12.95 -8.09 -1.04
CA ILE A 92 13.89 -8.36 0.05
C ILE A 92 14.07 -9.87 0.12
N SER A 93 15.29 -10.30 -0.16
CA SER A 93 15.71 -11.69 0.02
C SER A 93 16.29 -11.84 1.41
N VAL A 94 15.61 -12.61 2.25
CA VAL A 94 16.00 -12.89 3.64
C VAL A 94 17.03 -14.02 3.63
N PRO A 95 18.23 -13.83 4.21
CA PRO A 95 19.23 -14.87 4.30
C PRO A 95 18.69 -16.11 5.02
N LYS A 96 19.05 -17.27 4.48
CA LYS A 96 18.71 -18.57 5.06
C LYS A 96 19.21 -18.64 6.50
N SER A 97 18.26 -18.76 7.43
CA SER A 97 18.54 -19.08 8.82
C SER A 97 17.37 -19.80 9.48
N LEU A 98 17.66 -20.53 10.56
CA LEU A 98 16.66 -21.22 11.37
C LEU A 98 16.49 -20.51 12.72
N PRO A 99 15.27 -20.47 13.28
CA PRO A 99 14.03 -20.95 12.68
C PRO A 99 13.51 -20.02 11.58
N ARG A 100 12.77 -20.57 10.60
CA ARG A 100 12.06 -19.78 9.58
C ARG A 100 10.69 -19.38 10.09
N THR A 101 10.53 -18.12 10.49
CA THR A 101 9.28 -17.61 11.06
C THR A 101 8.90 -16.28 10.42
N LYS A 102 7.58 -15.99 10.37
CA LYS A 102 7.09 -14.69 9.89
C LYS A 102 7.72 -13.51 10.66
N PRO A 103 7.79 -13.51 12.01
CA PRO A 103 8.43 -12.43 12.75
C PRO A 103 9.91 -12.22 12.40
N LYS A 104 10.70 -13.28 12.19
CA LYS A 104 12.11 -13.17 11.78
C LYS A 104 12.23 -12.44 10.44
N ALA A 105 11.48 -12.89 9.45
CA ALA A 105 11.56 -12.33 8.10
C ALA A 105 11.05 -10.87 8.06
N LEU A 106 10.00 -10.55 8.82
CA LEU A 106 9.52 -9.17 8.98
C LEU A 106 10.56 -8.29 9.68
N ASN A 107 11.18 -8.75 10.77
CA ASN A 107 12.24 -8.01 11.46
C ASN A 107 13.43 -7.71 10.55
N TYR A 108 13.85 -8.68 9.74
CA TYR A 108 14.90 -8.44 8.73
C TYR A 108 14.48 -7.37 7.73
N ALA A 109 13.23 -7.37 7.27
CA ALA A 109 12.71 -6.39 6.34
C ALA A 109 12.53 -4.98 6.93
N LEU A 110 12.35 -4.86 8.26
CA LEU A 110 12.22 -3.57 8.94
C LEU A 110 13.45 -2.67 8.71
N GLU A 111 14.65 -3.25 8.63
CA GLU A 111 15.89 -2.49 8.36
C GLU A 111 15.87 -1.74 7.01
N TYR A 112 15.02 -2.18 6.08
CA TYR A 112 14.85 -1.59 4.74
C TYR A 112 13.57 -0.77 4.59
N SER A 113 12.80 -0.64 5.67
CA SER A 113 11.56 0.12 5.73
C SER A 113 11.86 1.57 6.06
N ARG A 114 11.30 2.50 5.27
CA ARG A 114 11.62 3.95 5.35
C ARG A 114 10.39 4.84 5.41
N GLY A 115 9.19 4.26 5.33
CA GLY A 115 7.95 5.00 5.48
C GLY A 115 7.75 5.45 6.91
N GLU A 116 6.99 6.53 7.07
CA GLU A 116 6.53 7.03 8.36
C GLU A 116 5.50 6.08 8.99
N TYR A 117 4.74 5.38 8.14
CA TYR A 117 3.85 4.29 8.54
C TYR A 117 4.25 2.99 7.87
N LEU A 118 3.91 1.88 8.51
CA LEU A 118 4.17 0.52 8.02
C LEU A 118 2.96 -0.37 8.24
N VAL A 119 2.67 -1.23 7.26
CA VAL A 119 1.65 -2.28 7.35
C VAL A 119 2.25 -3.61 6.94
N VAL A 120 1.89 -4.67 7.66
CA VAL A 120 2.06 -6.05 7.20
C VAL A 120 0.78 -6.42 6.46
N TYR A 121 0.91 -6.71 5.17
CA TYR A 121 -0.21 -6.85 4.24
C TYR A 121 -0.25 -8.28 3.69
N ASP A 122 -1.40 -8.95 3.81
CA ASP A 122 -1.62 -10.30 3.26
C ASP A 122 -2.29 -10.25 1.88
N ALA A 123 -2.29 -11.36 1.15
CA ALA A 123 -2.85 -11.43 -0.20
C ALA A 123 -4.36 -11.21 -0.24
N GLU A 124 -5.04 -11.53 0.86
CA GLU A 124 -6.49 -11.42 1.03
C GLU A 124 -6.93 -10.03 1.52
N ASP A 125 -6.00 -9.15 1.88
CA ASP A 125 -6.30 -7.82 2.37
C ASP A 125 -6.92 -6.93 1.28
N LYS A 126 -7.84 -6.06 1.72
CA LYS A 126 -8.56 -5.14 0.86
C LYS A 126 -7.78 -3.83 0.67
N PRO A 127 -7.74 -3.29 -0.56
CA PRO A 127 -6.92 -2.11 -0.87
C PRO A 127 -7.28 -0.85 -0.08
N GLU A 128 -8.50 -0.75 0.44
CA GLU A 128 -9.02 0.36 1.25
C GLU A 128 -8.48 0.44 2.69
N GLN A 129 -7.80 -0.59 3.20
CA GLN A 129 -7.38 -0.68 4.60
C GLN A 129 -6.35 0.40 4.99
N LEU A 130 -5.44 0.80 4.09
CA LEU A 130 -4.35 1.74 4.44
C LEU A 130 -4.86 3.12 4.85
N LEU A 131 -5.80 3.70 4.10
CA LEU A 131 -6.36 5.01 4.43
C LEU A 131 -7.19 4.97 5.72
N LYS A 132 -7.92 3.88 5.95
CA LYS A 132 -8.70 3.67 7.19
C LYS A 132 -7.77 3.55 8.41
N ALA A 133 -6.72 2.74 8.31
CA ALA A 133 -5.72 2.56 9.36
C ALA A 133 -4.98 3.88 9.65
N LEU A 134 -4.59 4.63 8.61
CA LEU A 134 -3.96 5.93 8.76
C LEU A 134 -4.87 6.93 9.49
N ALA A 135 -6.14 7.01 9.07
CA ALA A 135 -7.12 7.89 9.72
C ALA A 135 -7.32 7.50 11.19
N MET A 136 -7.32 6.21 11.52
CA MET A 136 -7.42 5.74 12.90
C MET A 136 -6.18 6.11 13.72
N LEU A 137 -4.98 5.80 13.23
CA LEU A 137 -3.72 6.11 13.93
C LEU A 137 -3.53 7.61 14.16
N LYS A 138 -3.93 8.47 13.21
CA LYS A 138 -3.88 9.93 13.39
C LYS A 138 -4.78 10.45 14.52
N ASN A 139 -5.81 9.69 14.90
CA ASN A 139 -6.73 10.04 15.98
C ASN A 139 -6.38 9.36 17.31
N LEU A 140 -5.37 8.48 17.33
CA LEU A 140 -4.91 7.81 18.55
C LEU A 140 -3.75 8.59 19.20
N PRO A 141 -3.59 8.51 20.53
CA PRO A 141 -2.40 9.00 21.20
C PRO A 141 -1.11 8.34 20.67
N LEU A 142 0.02 9.03 20.77
CA LEU A 142 1.31 8.58 20.23
C LEU A 142 1.86 7.27 20.85
N GLU A 143 1.28 6.80 21.96
CA GLU A 143 1.64 5.52 22.58
C GLU A 143 1.13 4.30 21.80
N TYR A 144 0.19 4.50 20.87
CA TYR A 144 -0.34 3.44 20.02
C TYR A 144 0.50 3.31 18.74
N ALA A 145 1.10 2.13 18.54
CA ALA A 145 1.95 1.84 17.38
C ALA A 145 1.26 0.96 16.32
N CYS A 146 0.05 0.45 16.58
CA CYS A 146 -0.65 -0.50 15.70
C CYS A 146 -2.17 -0.38 15.85
N CYS A 147 -2.90 -0.62 14.75
CA CYS A 147 -4.35 -0.77 14.71
C CYS A 147 -4.70 -2.03 13.90
N LEU A 148 -5.70 -2.79 14.34
CA LEU A 148 -6.18 -4.03 13.71
C LEU A 148 -7.38 -3.78 12.79
#